data_AF-A0A344UV04-F1
#
_entry.id   AF-A0A344UV04-F1
#
_cell.length_a   1.000
_cell.length_b   1.000
_cell.length_c   1.000
_cell.angle_alpha   90.00
_cell.angle_beta   90.00
_cell.angle_gamma   90.00
#
_symmetry.space_group_name_H-M   'P 1'
#
loop_
_entity.id
_entity.type
_entity.pdbx_description
1 polymer ?
#
loop_
_entity_poly.entity_id
_entity_poly.type
_entity_poly.pdbx_seq_one_letter_code
_entity_poly.pdbx_strand_id
1 'polypeptide(L)' 'MTTQIAVRLPDDVVSWVDSQVSGGAAPSRAAVVSHALEREFRRAAAERDAQILRENPNDDLDGFVSWTAEHFTMDEDPES' A
#
# COMPACT_ATOMS: atom_id res chain seq x y z
N MET A 1 -6.51 6.46 -7.83
CA MET A 1 -7.88 5.90 -7.84
C MET A 1 -8.32 5.73 -6.40
N THR A 2 -9.57 6.04 -6.07
CA THR A 2 -10.14 5.88 -4.72
C THR A 2 -11.41 5.04 -4.78
N THR A 3 -11.59 4.13 -3.84
CA THR A 3 -12.80 3.30 -3.71
C THR A 3 -13.59 3.73 -2.47
N GLN A 4 -14.91 3.91 -2.60
CA GLN A 4 -15.78 4.23 -1.48
C GLN A 4 -16.38 2.95 -0.88
N ILE A 5 -16.38 2.87 0.46
CA ILE A 5 -16.96 1.75 1.21
C ILE A 5 -17.84 2.28 2.34
N ALA A 6 -18.83 1.49 2.77
CA ALA A 6 -19.61 1.76 3.98
C ALA A 6 -19.07 0.90 5.13
N VAL A 7 -18.72 1.53 6.25
CA VAL A 7 -18.16 0.86 7.43
C VAL A 7 -18.96 1.26 8.66
N ARG A 8 -19.22 0.30 9.55
CA ARG A 8 -19.81 0.59 10.86
C ARG A 8 -18.70 0.82 11.86
N LEU A 9 -18.75 1.96 12.54
CA LEU A 9 -17.80 2.36 13.57
C LEU A 9 -18.57 2.73 14.84
N PRO A 10 -17.96 2.61 16.03
CA PRO A 10 -18.51 3.15 17.26
C PRO A 10 -18.81 4.65 17.15
N ASP A 11 -19.89 5.10 17.79
CA ASP A 11 -20.39 6.49 17.67
C ASP A 11 -19.38 7.53 18.20
N ASP A 12 -18.61 7.18 19.22
CA ASP A 12 -17.54 8.00 19.78
C ASP A 12 -16.40 8.21 18.77
N VAL A 13 -16.02 7.17 18.03
CA VAL A 13 -15.03 7.25 16.95
C VAL A 13 -15.52 8.15 15.83
N VAL A 14 -16.78 8.00 15.42
CA VAL A 14 -17.39 8.86 14.39
C VAL A 14 -17.43 10.32 14.85
N SER A 15 -17.84 10.56 16.09
CA SER A 15 -17.90 11.90 16.69
C SER A 15 -16.53 12.58 16.72
N TRP A 16 -15.49 11.81 17.03
CA TRP A 16 -14.12 12.30 17.00
C TRP A 16 -13.69 12.67 15.57
N VAL A 17 -13.92 11.81 14.58
CA VAL A 17 -13.60 12.09 13.17
C VAL A 17 -14.32 13.36 12.70
N ASP A 18 -15.59 13.52 13.07
CA ASP A 18 -16.39 14.70 12.73
C ASP A 18 -15.83 15.98 13.34
N SER A 19 -15.39 15.91 14.59
CA SER A 19 -14.76 17.06 15.26
C SER A 19 -13.50 17.55 14.55
N GLN A 20 -12.71 16.62 13.98
CA GLN A 20 -11.48 16.97 13.24
C GLN A 20 -11.78 17.70 11.94
N VAL A 21 -12.86 17.32 11.26
CA VAL A 21 -13.29 17.97 10.02
C VAL A 21 -13.94 19.33 10.32
N SER A 22 -14.84 19.39 11.32
CA SER A 22 -15.51 20.65 11.70
C SER A 22 -14.53 21.67 12.27
N GLY A 23 -13.49 21.19 12.97
CA GLY A 23 -12.41 22.03 13.50
C GLY A 23 -11.38 22.48 12.45
N GLY A 24 -11.52 22.04 11.19
CA GLY A 24 -10.59 22.37 10.10
C GLY A 24 -9.23 21.68 10.19
N ALA A 25 -9.06 20.73 11.13
CA ALA A 25 -7.82 19.96 11.27
C ALA A 25 -7.63 18.96 10.11
N ALA A 26 -8.72 18.57 9.44
CA ALA A 26 -8.67 17.73 8.26
C ALA A 26 -9.69 18.16 7.19
N PRO A 27 -9.36 18.00 5.90
CA PRO A 27 -10.24 18.44 4.81
C PRO A 27 -11.45 17.52 4.59
N SER A 28 -11.43 16.28 5.10
CA SER A 28 -12.56 15.35 5.00
C SER A 28 -12.45 14.18 5.99
N ARG A 29 -13.55 13.49 6.25
CA ARG A 29 -13.57 12.26 7.08
C ARG A 29 -12.66 11.18 6.51
N ALA A 30 -12.65 11.04 5.17
CA ALA A 30 -11.78 10.10 4.48
C ALA A 30 -10.30 10.41 4.71
N ALA A 31 -9.90 11.69 4.73
CA ALA A 31 -8.51 12.07 5.02
C ALA A 31 -8.10 11.69 6.45
N VAL A 32 -8.98 11.88 7.43
CA VAL A 32 -8.74 11.47 8.83
C VAL A 32 -8.54 9.95 8.92
N VAL A 33 -9.46 9.19 8.32
CA VAL A 33 -9.43 7.72 8.34
C VAL A 33 -8.21 7.18 7.59
N SER A 34 -7.91 7.70 6.40
CA SER A 34 -6.74 7.31 5.62
C SER A 34 -5.45 7.59 6.38
N HIS A 35 -5.29 8.77 7.01
CA HIS A 35 -4.10 9.09 7.77
C HIS A 35 -3.91 8.18 9.00
N ALA A 36 -5.00 7.84 9.69
CA ALA A 36 -4.97 6.88 10.80
C ALA A 36 -4.60 5.47 10.32
N LEU A 37 -5.15 5.03 9.19
CA LEU A 37 -4.85 3.73 8.59
C LEU A 37 -3.43 3.66 8.03
N GLU A 38 -2.91 4.70 7.40
CA GLU A 38 -1.53 4.76 6.88
C GLU A 38 -0.50 4.57 7.99
N ARG A 39 -0.76 5.17 9.17
CA ARG A 39 0.08 4.97 10.36
C ARG A 39 0.10 3.51 10.81
N GLU A 40 -1.03 2.82 10.71
CA GLU A 40 -1.16 1.40 11.05
C GLU A 40 -0.59 0.48 9.96
N PHE A 41 -0.76 0.81 8.68
CA PHE A 41 -0.19 0.04 7.56
C PHE A 41 1.33 0.07 7.55
N ARG A 42 1.95 1.21 7.90
CA ARG A 42 3.41 1.29 8.06
C ARG A 42 3.93 0.30 9.11
N ARG A 43 3.11 -0.05 10.10
CA ARG A 43 3.42 -1.07 11.10
C ARG A 43 3.17 -2.48 10.57
N ALA A 44 2.04 -2.72 9.91
CA ALA A 44 1.65 -4.04 9.42
C ALA A 44 2.44 -4.54 8.19
N ALA A 45 3.02 -3.64 7.37
CA ALA A 45 3.82 -4.01 6.21
C ALA A 45 5.10 -4.78 6.61
N ALA A 46 5.77 -4.37 7.69
CA ALA A 46 6.95 -5.06 8.20
C ALA A 46 6.67 -6.51 8.65
N GLU A 47 5.45 -6.80 9.11
CA GLU A 47 5.04 -8.12 9.59
C GLU A 47 4.57 -9.04 8.44
N ARG A 48 3.88 -8.49 7.42
CA ARG A 48 3.46 -9.28 6.24
C ARG A 48 4.62 -9.66 5.34
N ASP A 49 5.60 -8.79 5.13
CA ASP A 49 6.74 -9.12 4.26
C ASP A 49 7.55 -10.30 4.82
N ALA A 50 7.75 -10.35 6.14
CA ALA A 50 8.41 -11.49 6.79
C ALA A 50 7.57 -12.79 6.77
N GLN A 51 6.26 -12.70 6.54
CA GLN A 51 5.39 -13.86 6.39
C GLN A 51 5.37 -14.35 4.93
N ILE A 52 5.29 -13.44 3.95
CA ILE A 52 5.36 -13.75 2.51
C ILE A 52 6.72 -14.38 2.16
N LEU A 53 7.84 -13.85 2.68
CA LEU A 53 9.18 -14.45 2.51
C LEU A 53 9.33 -15.83 3.18
N ARG A 54 8.57 -16.11 4.25
CA ARG A 54 8.59 -17.43 4.92
C ARG A 54 7.74 -18.48 4.20
N GLU A 55 6.67 -18.05 3.53
CA GLU A 55 5.73 -18.93 2.84
C GLU A 55 6.19 -19.30 1.42
N ASN A 56 7.08 -18.51 0.77
CA ASN A 56 7.63 -18.81 -0.55
C ASN A 56 9.15 -18.57 -0.62
N PRO A 57 9.99 -19.48 -0.12
CA PRO A 57 11.44 -19.27 -0.12
C PRO A 57 12.14 -19.48 -1.47
N ASN A 58 11.48 -19.99 -2.54
CA ASN A 58 12.23 -20.36 -3.75
C ASN A 58 11.46 -20.56 -5.08
N ASP A 59 10.23 -20.07 -5.26
CA ASP A 59 9.46 -20.36 -6.50
C ASP A 59 9.31 -19.18 -7.47
N ASP A 60 9.93 -18.02 -7.20
CA ASP A 60 9.74 -16.79 -7.98
C ASP A 60 11.04 -16.15 -8.52
N LEU A 61 12.20 -16.73 -8.21
CA LEU A 61 13.47 -16.22 -8.79
C LEU A 61 13.64 -16.64 -10.25
N ASP A 62 13.13 -17.81 -10.64
CA ASP A 62 13.20 -18.29 -12.03
C ASP A 62 12.27 -17.48 -12.95
N GLY A 63 11.09 -17.09 -12.46
CA GLY A 63 10.15 -16.23 -13.19
C GLY A 63 10.68 -14.82 -13.42
N PHE A 64 11.35 -14.24 -12.43
CA PHE A 64 11.99 -12.93 -12.54
C PHE A 64 13.20 -12.92 -13.49
N VAL A 65 14.01 -13.99 -13.49
CA VAL A 65 15.12 -14.16 -14.45
C VAL A 65 14.60 -14.33 -15.88
N SER A 66 13.50 -15.07 -16.08
CA SER A 66 12.90 -15.22 -17.42
C SER A 66 12.33 -13.90 -17.94
N TRP A 67 11.61 -13.14 -17.10
CA TRP A 67 11.03 -11.85 -17.50
C TRP A 67 12.11 -10.82 -17.84
N THR A 68 13.20 -10.76 -17.06
CA THR A 68 14.33 -9.86 -17.35
C THR A 68 15.09 -10.27 -18.61
N ALA A 69 15.30 -11.56 -18.88
CA ALA A 69 15.93 -12.04 -20.11
C ALA A 69 15.10 -11.75 -21.36
N GLU A 70 13.77 -11.78 -21.27
CA GLU A 70 12.86 -11.48 -22.39
C GLU A 70 12.70 -9.99 -22.66
N HIS A 71 12.86 -9.14 -21.64
CA HIS A 71 12.62 -7.70 -21.75
C HIS A 71 13.87 -6.82 -21.74
N PHE A 72 15.06 -7.38 -21.49
CA PHE A 72 16.31 -6.66 -21.63
C PHE A 72 16.82 -6.76 -23.08
N THR A 73 16.29 -5.92 -23.97
CA THR A 73 16.99 -5.62 -25.22
C THR A 73 18.18 -4.75 -24.86
N MET A 74 19.38 -5.33 -24.84
CA MET A 74 20.59 -4.52 -25.02
C MET A 74 20.43 -3.85 -26.39
N ASP A 75 20.17 -2.54 -26.40
CA ASP A 75 20.51 -1.72 -27.56
C ASP A 75 22.03 -1.82 -27.72
N GLU A 76 22.48 -2.86 -28.42
CA GLU A 76 23.79 -2.88 -29.07
C GLU A 76 23.73 -1.78 -30.14
N ASP A 77 24.26 -0.62 -29.79
CA ASP A 77 24.65 0.41 -30.75
C ASP A 77 25.85 -0.16 -31.54
N PRO A 78 25.72 -0.47 -32.84
CA PRO A 78 26.83 -1.00 -33.62
C PRO A 78 27.70 0.17 -34.09
N GLU A 79 28.61 0.65 -33.25
CA GLU A 79 29.80 1.35 -33.74
C GLU A 79 30.81 0.32 -34.25
N SER A 80 30.75 -0.02 -35.56
CA SER A 80 31.89 -0.16 -36.50
C SER A 80 31.46 -0.74 -37.85
#